data_AF-A0A3B6THJ6-F1
#
_entry.id   AF-A0A3B6THJ6-F1
#
_cell.length_a   1.000
_cell.length_b   1.000
_cell.length_c   1.000
_cell.angle_alpha   90.00
_cell.angle_beta   90.00
_cell.angle_gamma   90.00
#
_symmetry.space_group_name_H-M   'P 1'
#
loop_
_entity.id
_entity.type
_entity.pdbx_description
1 polymer ?
#
loop_
_entity_poly.entity_id
_entity_poly.type
_entity_poly.pdbx_seq_one_letter_code
_entity_poly.pdbx_strand_id
1 'polypeptide(L)'
;MSTSSVRSSLGGRSVVVPLIICPFCPARVKFYVSNMEKHEGWVFYRCLVSDHFWHWELEYVGYLLDNHFLVGNEAVDALGAAEDKREELM
;
A
#
# COMPACT_ATOMS: atom_id res chain seq x y z
N MET A 1 -11.29 16.38 -7.68
CA MET A 1 -10.99 15.52 -6.52
C MET A 1 -9.48 15.34 -6.49
N SER A 2 -8.79 15.82 -5.45
CA SER A 2 -7.32 15.81 -5.40
C SER A 2 -6.80 14.47 -4.88
N THR A 3 -6.37 13.60 -5.77
CA THR A 3 -5.64 12.37 -5.45
C THR A 3 -4.26 12.74 -4.94
N SER A 4 -4.07 12.70 -3.62
CA SER A 4 -2.73 12.83 -3.04
C SER A 4 -2.04 11.47 -3.14
N SER A 5 -0.84 11.43 -3.69
CA SER A 5 -0.11 10.19 -3.97
C SER A 5 1.26 10.31 -3.28
N VAL A 6 1.73 9.29 -2.57
CA VAL A 6 2.98 9.37 -1.79
C VAL A 6 4.02 8.41 -2.36
N ARG A 7 5.24 8.93 -2.59
CA ARG A 7 6.43 8.17 -2.99
C ARG A 7 6.98 7.43 -1.77
N SER A 8 7.01 6.10 -1.84
CA SER A 8 7.73 5.27 -0.87
C SER A 8 9.07 4.90 -1.48
N SER A 9 10.12 5.66 -1.16
CA SER A 9 11.45 5.52 -1.76
C SER A 9 12.35 4.63 -0.90
N LEU A 10 12.38 3.33 -1.21
CA LEU A 10 13.49 2.42 -0.89
C LEU A 10 13.47 1.32 -1.97
N GLY A 11 14.46 1.29 -2.86
CA GLY A 11 14.61 0.26 -3.91
C GLY A 11 13.89 0.54 -5.24
N GLY A 12 14.55 1.26 -6.16
CA GLY A 12 14.42 1.12 -7.63
C GLY A 12 13.10 1.45 -8.36
N ARG A 13 11.94 0.99 -7.88
CA ARG A 13 10.61 1.20 -8.49
C ARG A 13 9.58 1.48 -7.42
N SER A 14 9.51 2.73 -6.99
CA SER A 14 8.46 3.21 -6.09
C SER A 14 7.14 3.25 -6.86
N VAL A 15 6.27 2.25 -6.69
CA VAL A 15 4.92 2.37 -7.21
C VAL A 15 4.07 3.15 -6.24
N VAL A 16 3.57 4.26 -6.75
CA VAL A 16 2.73 5.17 -6.00
C VAL A 16 1.30 4.66 -6.04
N VAL A 17 0.89 3.98 -4.97
CA VAL A 17 -0.49 3.50 -4.82
C VAL A 17 -1.36 4.58 -4.15
N PRO A 18 -2.66 4.68 -4.51
CA PRO A 18 -3.57 5.65 -3.93
C PRO A 18 -3.79 5.37 -2.44
N LEU A 19 -3.78 6.44 -1.62
CA LEU A 19 -4.18 6.39 -0.21
C LEU A 19 -5.67 6.73 -0.10
N ILE A 20 -6.50 5.71 -0.10
CA ILE A 20 -7.97 5.83 -0.12
C ILE A 20 -8.54 6.36 1.20
N ILE A 21 -9.81 6.73 1.19
CA ILE A 21 -10.60 6.89 2.40
C ILE A 21 -10.93 5.50 2.94
N CYS A 22 -10.79 5.31 4.25
CA CYS A 22 -11.13 4.05 4.90
C CYS A 22 -12.60 3.69 4.63
N PRO A 23 -12.92 2.43 4.27
CA PRO A 23 -14.30 2.03 4.01
C PRO A 23 -15.20 2.08 5.25
N PHE A 24 -14.62 2.13 6.45
CA PHE A 24 -15.35 2.12 7.73
C PHE A 24 -15.46 3.49 8.41
N CYS A 25 -14.72 4.51 7.95
CA CYS A 25 -14.73 5.83 8.57
C CYS A 25 -14.18 6.92 7.62
N PRO A 26 -14.45 8.21 7.86
CA PRO A 26 -14.00 9.28 6.96
C PRO A 26 -12.49 9.54 7.00
N ALA A 27 -11.72 8.77 7.78
CA ALA A 27 -10.28 8.94 7.89
C ALA A 27 -9.56 8.36 6.67
N ARG A 28 -8.51 9.06 6.24
CA ARG A 28 -7.65 8.64 5.15
C ARG A 28 -6.64 7.58 5.61
N VAL A 29 -6.46 6.54 4.81
CA VAL A 29 -5.47 5.48 5.04
C VAL A 29 -4.06 6.06 4.94
N LYS A 30 -3.14 5.57 5.77
CA LYS A 30 -1.72 5.94 5.75
C LYS A 30 -0.87 4.68 5.63
N PHE A 31 0.32 4.84 5.06
CA PHE A 31 1.33 3.78 5.05
C PHE A 31 2.32 3.98 6.20
N TYR A 32 2.94 2.88 6.60
CA TYR A 32 3.91 2.78 7.68
C TYR A 32 4.98 1.77 7.28
N VAL A 33 6.14 1.87 7.90
CA VAL A 33 7.23 0.91 7.77
C VAL A 33 7.30 0.13 9.08
N SER A 34 7.24 -1.19 8.99
CA SER A 34 7.37 -2.09 10.13
C SER A 34 8.80 -2.07 10.66
N ASN A 35 8.93 -2.01 11.98
CA ASN A 35 10.18 -2.13 12.73
C ASN A 35 10.25 -3.45 13.51
N MET A 36 9.36 -4.40 13.22
CA MET A 36 9.37 -5.71 13.85
C MET A 36 10.47 -6.56 13.23
N GLU A 37 11.31 -7.22 14.03
CA GLU A 37 12.47 -8.03 13.57
C GLU A 37 12.13 -8.97 12.41
N LYS A 38 10.99 -9.67 12.47
CA LYS A 38 10.55 -10.60 11.42
C LYS A 38 10.19 -9.93 10.08
N HIS A 39 9.76 -8.67 10.13
CA HIS A 39 9.22 -7.93 9.00
C HIS A 39 9.79 -6.51 9.00
N GLU A 40 11.08 -6.36 9.30
CA GLU A 40 11.71 -5.05 9.38
C GLU A 40 11.77 -4.45 7.97
N GLY A 41 11.39 -3.17 7.83
CA GLY A 41 11.34 -2.49 6.54
C GLY A 41 10.09 -2.80 5.70
N TRP A 42 9.23 -3.76 6.11
CA TRP A 42 8.01 -4.07 5.39
C TRP A 42 7.01 -2.93 5.47
N VAL A 43 6.41 -2.54 4.33
CA VAL A 43 5.38 -1.50 4.31
C VAL A 43 4.01 -2.11 4.58
N PHE A 44 3.22 -1.41 5.40
CA PHE A 44 1.81 -1.72 5.61
C PHE A 44 0.97 -0.45 5.58
N TYR A 45 -0.29 -0.62 5.22
CA TYR A 45 -1.29 0.44 5.12
C TYR A 45 -2.31 0.22 6.22
N ARG A 46 -2.66 1.27 6.96
CA ARG A 46 -3.72 1.19 7.97
C ARG A 46 -4.53 2.46 8.09
N CYS A 47 -5.77 2.29 8.56
CA CYS A 47 -6.53 3.38 9.12
C CYS A 47 -6.01 3.70 10.54
N LEU A 48 -6.03 4.99 10.90
CA LEU A 48 -5.69 5.45 12.25
C LEU A 48 -6.87 5.48 13.22
N VAL A 49 -8.09 5.46 12.68
CA VAL A 49 -9.33 5.57 13.47
C VAL A 49 -9.99 4.20 13.64
N SER A 50 -9.88 3.33 12.63
CA SER A 50 -10.41 1.97 12.66
C SER A 50 -9.27 0.97 12.75
N ASP A 51 -9.35 0.04 13.70
CA ASP A 51 -8.42 -1.08 13.81
C ASP A 51 -8.72 -2.22 12.83
N HIS A 52 -9.85 -2.14 12.11
CA HIS A 52 -10.30 -3.18 11.18
C HIS A 52 -9.75 -3.03 9.77
N PHE A 53 -9.16 -1.89 9.42
CA PHE A 53 -8.58 -1.67 8.09
C PHE A 53 -7.06 -1.56 8.20
N TRP A 54 -6.38 -2.69 7.97
CA TRP A 54 -4.94 -2.73 7.81
C TRP A 54 -4.54 -3.88 6.87
N HIS A 55 -3.50 -3.66 6.05
CA HIS A 55 -3.02 -4.61 5.06
C HIS A 55 -1.51 -4.42 4.87
N TRP A 56 -0.77 -5.51 4.64
CA TRP A 56 0.58 -5.41 4.08
C TRP A 56 0.55 -4.80 2.68
N GLU A 57 1.68 -4.27 2.19
CA GLU A 57 1.73 -3.58 0.89
C GLU A 57 1.13 -4.40 -0.26
N LEU A 58 1.46 -5.68 -0.38
CA LEU A 58 0.90 -6.54 -1.42
C LEU A 58 -0.61 -6.77 -1.25
N GLU A 59 -1.06 -6.99 -0.02
CA GLU A 59 -2.50 -7.17 0.29
C GLU A 59 -3.28 -5.88 -0.01
N TYR A 60 -2.67 -4.72 0.26
CA TYR A 60 -3.25 -3.42 -0.03
C TYR A 60 -3.37 -3.18 -1.53
N VAL A 61 -2.34 -3.54 -2.32
CA VAL A 61 -2.42 -3.50 -3.79
C VAL A 61 -3.56 -4.40 -4.29
N GLY A 62 -3.64 -5.64 -3.79
CA GLY A 62 -4.74 -6.55 -4.10
C GLY A 62 -6.11 -5.94 -3.80
N TYR A 63 -6.27 -5.36 -2.60
CA TYR A 63 -7.49 -4.64 -2.22
C TYR A 63 -7.83 -3.51 -3.20
N LEU A 64 -6.85 -2.71 -3.62
CA LEU A 64 -7.07 -1.61 -4.55
C LEU A 64 -7.49 -2.10 -5.95
N LEU A 65 -6.95 -3.23 -6.41
CA LEU A 65 -7.33 -3.86 -7.67
C LEU A 65 -8.77 -4.38 -7.60
N ASP A 66 -9.10 -5.16 -6.56
CA ASP A 66 -10.42 -5.76 -6.39
C ASP A 66 -11.54 -4.70 -6.28
N ASN A 67 -11.20 -3.54 -5.74
CA ASN A 67 -12.12 -2.42 -5.57
C ASN A 67 -12.01 -1.33 -6.66
N HIS A 68 -11.27 -1.60 -7.75
CA HIS A 68 -11.12 -0.69 -8.90
C HIS A 68 -10.53 0.70 -8.56
N PHE A 69 -9.74 0.79 -7.50
CA PHE A 69 -8.95 1.99 -7.18
C PHE A 69 -7.65 2.07 -7.99
N LEU A 70 -7.21 0.96 -8.56
CA LEU A 70 -6.12 0.87 -9.53
C LEU A 70 -6.64 0.19 -10.80
N VAL A 71 -6.38 0.77 -11.96
CA VAL A 71 -6.80 0.22 -13.27
C VAL A 71 -5.70 0.39 -14.31
N GLY A 72 -5.68 -0.49 -15.32
CA GLY A 72 -4.75 -0.35 -16.46
C GLY A 72 -3.29 -0.59 -16.10
N ASN A 73 -2.38 0.21 -16.66
CA ASN A 73 -0.93 -0.01 -16.50
C ASN A 73 -0.45 0.18 -15.05
N GLU A 74 -1.05 1.14 -14.34
CA GLU A 74 -0.69 1.45 -12.94
C GLU A 74 -0.94 0.26 -12.00
N ALA A 75 -1.98 -0.54 -12.28
CA ALA A 75 -2.30 -1.76 -11.57
C ALA A 75 -1.21 -2.84 -11.73
N VAL A 76 -0.75 -3.04 -12.97
CA VAL A 76 0.28 -4.03 -13.30
C VAL A 76 1.63 -3.62 -12.71
N ASP A 77 1.97 -2.33 -12.82
CA ASP A 77 3.19 -1.79 -12.23
C ASP A 77 3.17 -1.97 -10.69
N ALA A 78 2.06 -1.64 -10.03
CA ALA A 78 1.91 -1.74 -8.57
C ALA A 78 2.04 -3.15 -8.04
N LEU A 79 1.42 -4.12 -8.73
CA LEU A 79 1.51 -5.52 -8.34
C LEU A 79 2.94 -6.02 -8.47
N GLY A 80 3.58 -5.79 -9.62
CA GLY A 80 4.97 -6.21 -9.85
C GLY A 80 5.93 -5.63 -8.82
N ALA A 81 5.86 -4.32 -8.56
CA ALA A 81 6.74 -3.70 -7.57
C ALA A 81 6.51 -4.19 -6.14
N ALA A 82 5.25 -4.49 -5.76
CA ALA A 82 4.95 -5.03 -4.45
C ALA A 82 5.42 -6.49 -4.29
N GLU A 83 5.38 -7.28 -5.35
CA GLU A 83 5.91 -8.64 -5.37
C GLU A 83 7.43 -8.67 -5.33
N ASP A 84 8.11 -7.88 -6.18
CA ASP A 84 9.57 -7.76 -6.25
C ASP A 84 10.15 -7.36 -4.89
N LYS A 85 9.59 -6.34 -4.25
CA LYS A 85 10.06 -5.84 -2.96
C LYS A 85 9.86 -6.85 -1.83
N ARG A 86 8.79 -7.63 -1.89
CA ARG A 86 8.57 -8.69 -0.91
C ARG A 86 9.67 -9.75 -1.03
N GLU A 87 10.10 -10.11 -2.24
CA GLU A 87 11.20 -11.04 -2.47
C GLU A 87 12.55 -10.48 -2.00
N GLU A 88 12.82 -9.17 -2.18
CA GLU A 88 14.03 -8.51 -1.65
C GLU A 88 14.13 -8.52 -0.11
N LEU A 89 13.00 -8.62 0.60
CA LEU A 89 12.89 -8.55 2.05
C LEU A 89 12.68 -9.93 2.71
N MET A 90 12.76 -11.04 1.95
CA MET A 90 12.75 -12.42 2.46
C MET A 90 14.17 -12.92 2.77
#